data_AF-A0A132ACZ4-F1
#
_entry.id   AF-A0A132ACZ4-F1
#
_cell.length_a   1.000
_cell.length_b   1.000
_cell.length_c   1.000
_cell.angle_alpha   90.00
_cell.angle_beta   90.00
_cell.angle_gamma   90.00
#
_symmetry.space_group_name_H-M   'P 1'
#
loop_
_entity.id
_entity.type
_entity.pdbx_description
1 polymer ?
#
loop_
_entity_poly.entity_id
_entity_poly.type
_entity_poly.pdbx_seq_one_letter_code
_entity_poly.pdbx_strand_id
1 'polypeptide(L)'
;MRVHSNISIEQNVRVFAEQIRTKWNMSNSCKNDVLVFVAIAFDKVIISMGSAAKKIISNKELDELIHEATKQLASESLHTSLEGIIQILQQKANFYKPVPIGFDLNLGIFSLTLIGFVLAITIVALLWCFIERNRKKSDRRKTAQISAEKTTEYELVSDKDQN
;
A
#
# COMPACT_ATOMS: atom_id res chain seq x y z
N MET A 1 -32.54 25.79 0.29
CA MET A 1 -32.12 25.92 1.71
C MET A 1 -30.60 25.79 1.78
N ARG A 2 -29.88 26.91 1.93
CA ARG A 2 -28.44 26.87 2.22
C ARG A 2 -28.30 26.71 3.72
N VAL A 3 -27.80 25.56 4.16
CA VAL A 3 -27.36 25.36 5.53
C VAL A 3 -26.14 26.25 5.70
N HIS A 4 -26.33 27.46 6.25
CA HIS A 4 -25.23 28.25 6.78
C HIS A 4 -24.73 27.50 8.02
N SER A 5 -23.84 26.53 7.80
CA SER A 5 -23.03 25.99 8.88
C SER A 5 -22.26 27.17 9.47
N ASN A 6 -22.55 27.49 10.73
CA ASN A 6 -21.88 28.52 11.49
C ASN A 6 -20.47 28.01 11.82
N ILE A 7 -19.61 27.98 10.79
CA ILE A 7 -18.26 27.48 10.87
C ILE A 7 -17.45 28.53 11.63
N SER A 8 -16.89 28.16 12.78
CA SER A 8 -16.03 29.06 13.55
C SER A 8 -14.85 29.52 12.68
N ILE A 9 -14.39 30.75 12.89
CA ILE A 9 -13.22 31.30 12.19
C ILE A 9 -12.02 30.35 12.28
N GLU A 10 -11.86 29.70 13.43
CA GLU A 10 -10.81 28.71 13.67
C GLU A 10 -10.90 27.51 12.71
N GLN A 11 -12.10 26.99 12.47
CA GLN A 11 -12.31 25.89 11.54
C GLN A 11 -12.01 26.32 10.09
N ASN A 12 -12.35 27.55 9.70
CA ASN A 12 -12.02 28.08 8.37
C ASN A 12 -10.51 28.24 8.18
N VAL A 13 -9.81 28.79 9.17
CA VAL A 13 -8.35 28.93 9.15
C VAL A 13 -7.68 27.55 9.12
N ARG A 14 -8.22 26.57 9.84
CA ARG A 14 -7.73 25.18 9.82
C ARG A 14 -7.87 24.54 8.44
N VAL A 15 -9.05 24.63 7.82
CA VAL A 15 -9.28 24.11 6.46
C VAL A 15 -8.34 24.79 5.46
N PHE A 16 -8.15 26.09 5.58
CA PHE A 16 -7.22 26.84 4.73
C PHE A 16 -5.77 26.38 4.90
N ALA A 17 -5.30 26.22 6.14
CA ALA A 17 -3.95 25.72 6.41
C ALA A 17 -3.72 24.32 5.81
N GLU A 18 -4.71 23.43 5.88
CA GLU A 18 -4.65 22.11 5.24
C GLU A 18 -4.58 22.22 3.71
N GLN A 19 -5.37 23.09 3.10
CA GLN A 19 -5.32 23.34 1.65
C GLN A 19 -3.95 23.85 1.19
N ILE A 20 -3.33 24.77 1.95
CA ILE A 20 -1.97 25.25 1.67
C ILE A 20 -0.95 24.12 1.77
N ARG A 21 -1.03 23.30 2.82
CA ARG A 21 -0.12 22.15 3.01
C ARG A 21 -0.20 21.15 1.85
N THR A 22 -1.41 20.88 1.36
CA THR A 22 -1.61 20.03 0.18
C THR A 22 -1.14 20.70 -1.10
N LYS A 23 -1.41 22.00 -1.29
CA LYS A 23 -0.95 22.77 -2.45
C LYS A 23 0.58 22.84 -2.55
N TRP A 24 1.27 22.91 -1.42
CA TRP A 24 2.74 22.87 -1.34
C TRP A 24 3.32 21.46 -1.44
N ASN A 25 2.48 20.47 -1.75
CA ASN A 25 2.87 19.07 -1.89
C ASN A 25 3.51 18.44 -0.64
N MET A 26 3.35 19.09 0.52
CA MET A 26 3.87 18.58 1.79
C MET A 26 3.07 17.36 2.25
N SER A 27 1.75 17.35 2.04
CA SER A 27 0.89 16.23 2.46
C SER A 27 1.10 14.93 1.69
N ASN A 28 1.52 15.00 0.42
CA ASN A 28 1.58 13.84 -0.47
C ASN A 28 2.97 13.21 -0.50
N SER A 29 4.03 14.02 -0.38
CA SER A 29 5.42 13.56 -0.49
C SER A 29 6.08 13.35 0.88
N CYS A 30 5.64 14.07 1.91
CA CYS A 30 6.31 14.10 3.22
C CYS A 30 5.31 13.77 4.33
N LYS A 31 5.26 12.51 4.80
CA LYS A 31 4.35 12.15 5.91
C LYS A 31 4.76 12.75 7.28
N ASN A 32 5.99 13.24 7.38
CA ASN A 32 6.61 13.83 8.58
C ASN A 32 6.55 15.37 8.59
N ASP A 33 5.75 15.98 7.70
CA ASP A 33 5.71 17.42 7.55
C ASP A 33 4.92 18.09 8.70
N VAL A 34 5.32 19.32 9.02
CA VAL A 34 4.61 20.18 9.96
C VAL A 34 4.53 21.58 9.34
N LEU A 35 3.31 22.12 9.24
CA LEU A 35 3.03 23.48 8.81
C LEU A 35 2.48 24.25 10.00
N VAL A 36 3.22 25.25 10.45
CA VAL A 36 2.73 26.25 11.41
C VAL A 36 2.15 27.41 10.61
N PHE A 37 0.88 27.70 10.81
CA PHE A 37 0.14 28.75 10.13
C PHE A 37 -0.31 29.79 11.15
N VAL A 38 0.10 31.04 10.98
CA VAL A 38 -0.29 32.14 11.86
C VAL A 38 -1.22 33.09 11.12
N ALA A 39 -2.46 33.18 11.59
CA ALA A 39 -3.46 34.10 11.08
C ALA A 39 -3.46 35.36 11.94
N ILE A 40 -2.55 36.29 11.63
CA ILE A 40 -2.31 37.52 12.41
C ILE A 40 -3.59 38.32 12.66
N ALA A 41 -4.43 38.48 11.63
CA ALA A 41 -5.68 39.24 11.72
C ALA A 41 -6.71 38.65 12.70
N PHE A 42 -6.55 37.38 13.08
CA PHE A 42 -7.46 36.67 13.99
C PHE A 42 -6.79 36.28 15.31
N ASP A 43 -5.50 36.62 15.48
CA ASP A 43 -4.68 36.18 16.61
C ASP A 43 -4.77 34.66 16.83
N LYS A 44 -4.61 33.90 15.74
CA LYS A 44 -4.71 32.43 15.75
C LYS A 44 -3.44 31.79 15.21
N VAL A 45 -3.00 30.78 15.94
CA VAL A 45 -1.99 29.83 15.48
C VAL A 45 -2.67 28.51 15.19
N ILE A 46 -2.42 27.95 14.01
CA ILE A 46 -2.87 26.61 13.62
C ILE A 46 -1.64 25.81 13.23
N ILE A 47 -1.52 24.59 13.76
CA ILE A 47 -0.45 23.67 13.39
C ILE A 47 -1.09 22.50 12.64
N SER A 48 -0.76 22.35 11.35
CA SER A 48 -1.18 21.24 10.51
C SER A 48 -0.04 20.26 10.33
N MET A 49 -0.28 18.98 10.60
CA MET A 49 0.76 17.95 10.61
C MET A 49 0.42 16.80 9.67
N GLY A 50 1.48 16.22 9.09
CA GLY A 50 1.44 14.96 8.36
C GLY A 50 1.04 13.77 9.24
N SER A 51 0.61 12.70 8.60
CA SER A 51 0.09 11.51 9.29
C SER A 51 1.14 10.80 10.15
N ALA A 52 2.42 10.90 9.82
CA ALA A 52 3.49 10.34 10.65
C ALA A 52 3.89 11.31 11.78
N ALA A 53 3.90 12.62 11.54
CA ALA A 53 4.10 13.61 12.60
C ALA A 53 3.00 13.55 13.69
N LYS A 54 1.73 13.35 13.29
CA LYS A 54 0.59 13.13 14.21
C LYS A 54 0.71 11.87 15.09
N LYS A 55 1.58 10.92 14.73
CA LYS A 55 1.86 9.74 15.58
C LYS A 55 2.87 10.06 16.68
N ILE A 56 3.66 11.12 16.50
CA ILE A 56 4.71 11.55 17.43
C ILE A 56 4.12 12.53 18.44
N ILE A 57 3.32 13.48 17.94
CA ILE A 57 2.67 14.51 18.76
C ILE A 57 1.18 14.21 18.76
N SER A 58 0.66 13.83 19.93
CA SER A 58 -0.77 13.54 20.07
C SER A 58 -1.62 14.79 19.85
N ASN A 59 -2.88 14.62 19.42
CA ASN A 59 -3.79 15.76 19.22
C ASN A 59 -3.95 16.61 20.50
N LYS A 60 -3.95 15.97 21.68
CA LYS A 60 -4.06 16.67 22.96
C LYS A 60 -2.84 17.55 23.24
N GLU A 61 -1.64 17.02 23.07
CA GLU A 61 -0.41 17.80 23.23
C GLU A 61 -0.34 18.94 22.20
N LEU A 62 -0.79 18.68 20.98
CA LEU A 62 -0.86 19.71 19.94
C LEU A 62 -1.80 20.86 20.34
N ASP A 63 -2.99 20.53 20.85
CA ASP A 63 -3.96 21.54 21.28
C ASP A 63 -3.41 22.37 22.45
N GLU A 64 -2.70 21.74 23.40
CA GLU A 64 -1.99 22.43 24.48
C GLU A 64 -0.90 23.37 23.94
N LEU A 65 -0.12 22.93 22.94
CA LEU A 65 0.89 23.75 22.28
C LEU A 65 0.29 24.94 21.54
N ILE A 66 -0.81 24.71 20.81
CA ILE A 66 -1.53 25.77 20.10
C ILE A 66 -2.09 26.79 21.10
N HIS A 67 -2.60 26.32 22.24
CA HIS A 67 -3.13 27.20 23.29
C HIS A 67 -2.03 28.09 23.89
N GLU A 68 -0.89 27.51 24.26
CA GLU A 68 0.25 28.26 24.81
C GLU A 68 0.84 29.23 23.76
N ALA A 69 0.98 28.77 22.51
CA ALA A 69 1.42 29.60 21.39
C ALA A 69 0.54 30.81 21.14
N THR A 70 -0.78 30.60 21.18
CA THR A 70 -1.77 31.67 20.98
C THR A 70 -1.73 32.66 22.14
N LYS A 71 -1.54 32.17 23.37
CA LYS A 71 -1.38 33.03 24.55
C LYS A 71 -0.10 33.88 24.46
N GLN A 72 1.01 33.29 24.04
CA GLN A 72 2.28 34.00 23.85
C GLN A 72 2.19 35.03 22.72
N LEU A 73 1.46 34.72 21.64
CA LEU A 73 1.21 35.65 20.54
C LEU A 73 0.49 36.92 21.00
N ALA A 74 -0.42 36.78 21.97
CA ALA A 74 -1.16 37.90 22.55
C ALA A 74 -0.33 38.73 23.55
N SER A 75 0.72 38.17 24.16
CA SER A 75 1.51 38.83 25.21
C SER A 75 2.92 39.26 24.80
N GLU A 76 3.50 38.66 23.76
CA GLU A 76 4.88 38.86 23.33
C GLU A 76 4.97 39.18 21.83
N SER A 77 6.20 39.40 21.34
CA SER A 77 6.41 39.57 19.90
C SER A 77 6.16 38.24 19.16
N LEU A 78 5.51 38.31 18.00
CA LEU A 78 5.27 37.19 17.09
C LEU A 78 6.51 36.30 16.88
N HIS A 79 7.69 36.92 16.82
CA HIS A 79 8.97 36.22 16.64
C HIS A 79 9.25 35.26 17.80
N THR A 80 9.15 35.72 19.04
CA THR A 80 9.42 34.92 20.24
C THR A 80 8.45 33.74 20.34
N SER A 81 7.16 33.98 20.07
CA SER A 81 6.15 32.92 20.10
C SER A 81 6.41 31.85 19.03
N LEU A 82 6.77 32.27 17.81
CA LEU A 82 7.13 31.34 16.73
C LEU A 82 8.38 30.53 17.05
N GLU A 83 9.41 31.17 17.60
CA GLU A 83 10.64 30.51 18.02
C GLU A 83 10.36 29.44 19.08
N GLY A 84 9.54 29.76 20.09
CA GLY A 84 9.11 28.81 21.12
C GLY A 84 8.39 27.59 20.55
N ILE A 85 7.44 27.79 19.63
CA ILE A 85 6.74 26.69 18.94
C ILE A 85 7.73 25.80 18.20
N ILE A 86 8.64 26.39 17.44
CA ILE A 86 9.64 25.66 16.65
C ILE A 86 10.56 24.86 17.56
N GLN A 87 11.04 25.45 18.66
CA GLN A 87 11.91 24.76 19.62
C GLN A 87 11.21 23.53 20.23
N ILE A 88 9.93 23.65 20.61
CA ILE A 88 9.18 22.52 21.17
C ILE A 88 8.98 21.42 20.12
N LEU A 89 8.61 21.79 18.89
CA LEU A 89 8.48 20.83 17.78
C LEU A 89 9.80 20.13 17.48
N GLN A 90 10.93 20.86 17.48
CA GLN A 90 12.26 20.30 17.29
C GLN A 90 12.66 19.35 18.42
N GLN A 91 12.41 19.75 19.67
CA GLN A 91 12.68 18.89 20.82
C GLN A 91 11.92 17.57 20.69
N LYS A 92 10.62 17.62 20.38
CA LYS A 92 9.78 16.42 20.17
C LYS A 92 10.25 15.58 18.97
N ALA A 93 10.67 16.23 17.88
CA ALA A 93 11.23 15.54 16.72
C ALA A 93 12.57 14.84 17.05
N ASN A 94 13.43 15.43 17.88
CA ASN A 94 14.71 14.85 18.26
C ASN A 94 14.58 13.60 19.14
N PHE A 95 13.51 13.50 19.93
CA PHE A 95 13.21 12.28 20.70
C PHE A 95 12.64 11.15 19.81
N TYR A 96 12.28 11.45 18.56
CA TYR A 96 11.78 10.46 17.62
C TYR A 96 12.93 9.84 16.83
N LYS A 97 13.21 8.56 17.08
CA LYS A 97 13.99 7.74 16.14
C LYS A 97 13.08 7.40 14.96
N PRO A 98 13.46 7.71 13.71
CA PRO A 98 12.68 7.29 12.55
C PRO A 98 12.61 5.76 12.56
N VAL A 99 11.42 5.22 12.82
CA VAL A 99 11.17 3.80 12.58
C VAL A 99 11.35 3.63 11.07
N PRO A 100 12.25 2.74 10.60
CA PRO A 100 12.37 2.50 9.16
C PRO A 100 10.98 2.17 8.67
N ILE A 101 10.52 2.95 7.69
CA ILE A 101 9.20 2.80 7.08
C ILE A 101 9.18 1.37 6.58
N GLY A 102 8.52 0.48 7.32
CA GLY A 102 8.31 -0.89 6.91
C GLY A 102 7.69 -0.81 5.53
N PHE A 103 8.28 -1.50 4.57
CA PHE A 103 7.71 -1.63 3.24
C PHE A 103 6.21 -1.88 3.41
N ASP A 104 5.38 -0.92 3.02
CA ASP A 104 3.93 -1.09 2.86
C ASP A 104 3.75 -2.03 1.65
N LEU A 105 4.16 -3.29 1.82
CA LEU A 105 3.78 -4.39 0.96
C LEU A 105 2.26 -4.42 1.06
N ASN A 106 1.60 -3.92 0.03
CA ASN A 106 0.16 -3.99 -0.06
C ASN A 106 -0.20 -5.48 -0.05
N LEU A 107 -0.55 -6.02 1.13
CA LEU A 107 -0.78 -7.46 1.35
C LEU A 107 -1.79 -8.01 0.36
N GLY A 108 -2.74 -7.17 -0.07
CA GLY A 108 -3.71 -7.50 -1.12
C GLY A 108 -3.04 -7.79 -2.47
N ILE A 109 -2.12 -6.95 -2.93
CA ILE A 109 -1.43 -7.15 -4.21
C ILE A 109 -0.48 -8.35 -4.11
N PHE A 110 0.28 -8.44 -3.02
CA PHE A 110 1.23 -9.54 -2.81
C PHE A 110 0.52 -10.91 -2.74
N SER A 111 -0.60 -10.98 -2.01
CA SER A 111 -1.41 -12.21 -1.94
C SER A 111 -2.04 -12.56 -3.29
N LEU A 112 -2.55 -11.58 -4.03
CA LEU A 112 -3.13 -11.82 -5.35
C LEU A 112 -2.09 -12.34 -6.36
N THR A 113 -0.87 -11.77 -6.35
CA THR A 113 0.23 -12.24 -7.19
C THR A 113 0.70 -13.64 -6.79
N LEU A 114 0.73 -13.95 -5.50
CA LEU A 114 1.13 -15.27 -5.02
C LEU A 114 0.12 -16.34 -5.42
N ILE A 115 -1.19 -16.06 -5.27
CA ILE A 115 -2.27 -16.97 -5.69
C ILE A 115 -2.23 -17.18 -7.21
N GLY A 116 -2.07 -16.11 -7.98
CA GLY A 116 -1.97 -16.19 -9.44
C GLY A 116 -0.78 -17.04 -9.90
N PHE A 117 0.37 -16.90 -9.24
CA PHE A 117 1.57 -17.70 -9.53
C PHE A 117 1.36 -19.18 -9.23
N VAL A 118 0.76 -19.53 -8.09
CA VAL A 118 0.46 -20.92 -7.73
C VAL A 118 -0.53 -21.53 -8.74
N LEU A 119 -1.55 -20.80 -9.16
CA LEU A 119 -2.51 -21.26 -10.18
C LEU A 119 -1.84 -21.46 -11.54
N ALA A 120 -0.92 -20.58 -11.95
CA ALA A 120 -0.19 -20.74 -13.20
C ALA A 120 0.65 -22.04 -13.20
N ILE A 121 1.35 -22.33 -12.09
CA ILE A 121 2.14 -23.56 -11.96
C ILE A 121 1.25 -24.81 -12.03
N THR A 122 0.10 -24.81 -11.35
CA THR A 122 -0.80 -25.97 -11.36
C THR A 122 -1.39 -26.22 -12.74
N ILE A 123 -1.75 -25.18 -13.49
CA ILE A 123 -2.21 -25.30 -14.89
C ILE A 123 -1.12 -25.90 -15.77
N VAL A 124 0.12 -25.41 -15.68
CA VAL A 124 1.25 -25.96 -16.45
C VAL A 124 1.50 -27.43 -16.10
N ALA A 125 1.45 -27.78 -14.82
CA ALA A 125 1.62 -29.17 -14.37
C ALA A 125 0.50 -30.09 -14.88
N LEU A 126 -0.76 -29.62 -14.87
CA LEU A 126 -1.90 -30.38 -15.39
C LEU A 126 -1.81 -30.58 -16.91
N LEU A 127 -1.42 -29.54 -17.66
CA LEU A 127 -1.17 -29.63 -19.10
C LEU A 127 -0.05 -30.63 -19.40
N TRP A 128 1.05 -30.58 -18.65
CA TRP A 128 2.14 -31.53 -18.78
C TRP A 128 1.67 -32.98 -18.51
N CYS A 129 0.95 -33.20 -17.42
CA CYS A 129 0.36 -34.49 -17.08
C CYS A 129 -0.61 -35.00 -18.17
N PHE A 130 -1.39 -34.10 -18.77
CA PHE A 130 -2.33 -34.47 -19.83
C PHE A 130 -1.61 -34.90 -21.11
N ILE A 131 -0.59 -34.15 -21.53
CA ILE A 131 0.26 -34.50 -22.68
C ILE A 131 0.93 -35.85 -22.44
N GLU A 132 1.54 -36.04 -21.28
CA GLU A 132 2.24 -37.28 -20.92
C GLU A 132 1.29 -38.48 -20.89
N ARG A 133 0.07 -38.31 -20.36
CA ARG A 133 -0.96 -39.36 -20.35
C ARG A 133 -1.40 -39.73 -21.77
N ASN A 134 -1.51 -38.75 -22.66
CA ASN A 134 -1.88 -39.00 -24.06
C ASN A 134 -0.75 -39.64 -24.86
N ARG A 135 0.52 -39.29 -24.59
CA ARG A 135 1.68 -40.00 -25.14
C ARG A 135 1.67 -41.47 -24.73
N LYS A 136 1.51 -41.76 -23.44
CA LYS A 136 1.42 -43.15 -22.93
C LYS A 136 0.27 -43.95 -23.56
N LYS A 137 -0.88 -43.32 -23.84
CA LYS A 137 -2.00 -43.98 -24.55
C LYS A 137 -1.70 -44.22 -26.02
N SER A 138 -1.01 -43.27 -26.67
CA SER A 138 -0.59 -43.39 -28.07
C SER A 138 0.42 -44.54 -28.25
N ASP A 139 1.40 -44.63 -27.36
CA ASP A 139 2.43 -45.69 -27.42
C ASP A 139 1.82 -47.07 -27.18
N ARG A 140 0.87 -47.20 -26.24
CA ARG A 140 0.12 -48.47 -26.05
C ARG A 140 -0.67 -48.90 -27.28
N ARG A 141 -1.24 -47.96 -28.04
CA ARG A 141 -1.96 -48.27 -29.29
C ARG A 141 -1.01 -48.74 -30.38
N LYS A 142 0.17 -48.12 -30.49
CA LYS A 142 1.21 -48.54 -31.45
C LYS A 142 1.74 -49.94 -31.13
N THR A 143 2.05 -50.24 -29.87
CA THR A 143 2.49 -51.58 -29.47
C THR A 143 1.40 -52.64 -29.69
N ALA A 144 0.14 -52.32 -29.39
CA ALA A 144 -0.98 -53.25 -29.62
C ALA A 144 -1.21 -53.54 -31.12
N GLN A 145 -1.02 -52.55 -32.01
CA GLN A 145 -1.10 -52.76 -33.45
C GLN A 145 0.05 -53.63 -33.98
N ILE A 146 1.28 -53.40 -33.53
CA ILE A 146 2.45 -54.22 -33.93
C ILE A 146 2.28 -55.67 -33.46
N SER A 147 1.75 -55.89 -32.26
CA SER A 147 1.45 -57.24 -31.78
C SER A 147 0.34 -57.91 -32.58
N ALA A 148 -0.71 -57.19 -32.95
CA ALA A 148 -1.79 -57.72 -33.78
C ALA A 148 -1.34 -58.08 -35.20
N GLU A 149 -0.54 -57.22 -35.83
CA GLU A 149 0.04 -57.46 -37.17
C GLU A 149 0.94 -58.70 -37.19
N LYS A 150 1.78 -58.88 -36.17
CA LYS A 150 2.57 -60.11 -36.00
C LYS A 150 1.70 -61.35 -35.84
N THR A 151 0.63 -61.30 -35.06
CA THR A 151 -0.27 -62.45 -34.88
C THR A 151 -0.94 -62.86 -36.20
N THR A 152 -1.35 -61.89 -37.04
CA THR A 152 -1.92 -62.18 -38.37
C THR A 152 -0.89 -62.78 -39.33
N GLU A 153 0.37 -62.39 -39.24
CA GLU A 153 1.46 -62.94 -40.07
C GLU A 153 1.74 -64.42 -39.75
N TYR A 154 1.70 -64.84 -38.47
CA TYR A 154 1.87 -66.26 -38.10
C TYR A 154 0.68 -67.14 -38.48
N GLU A 155 -0.54 -66.59 -38.48
CA GLU A 155 -1.75 -67.32 -38.87
C GLU A 155 -1.75 -67.63 -40.38
N LEU A 156 -1.27 -66.69 -41.22
CA LEU A 156 -1.14 -66.87 -42.67
C LEU A 156 -0.02 -67.85 -43.10
N VAL A 157 0.98 -68.09 -42.25
CA VAL A 157 2.05 -69.06 -42.52
C VAL A 157 1.62 -70.48 -42.14
N SER A 158 0.78 -70.66 -41.12
CA SER A 158 0.32 -71.98 -40.68
C SER A 158 -0.65 -72.66 -41.68
N ASP A 159 -1.39 -71.89 -42.48
CA ASP A 159 -2.29 -72.43 -43.52
C ASP A 159 -1.57 -72.86 -44.80
N LYS A 160 -0.32 -72.43 -45.03
CA LYS A 160 0.45 -72.79 -46.23
C LYS A 160 1.19 -74.13 -46.13
N ASP A 161 1.33 -74.69 -44.93
CA ASP A 161 1.99 -75.99 -44.71
C ASP A 161 1.00 -77.18 -44.63
N GLN A 162 -0.31 -76.94 -44.78
CA GLN A 162 -1.35 -77.98 -44.73
C GLN A 162 -2.02 -78.31 -46.08
N ASN A 163 -1.46 -77.88 -47.21
CA ASN A 163 -2.00 -78.22 -48.55
C ASN A 163 -0.93 -78.78 -49.48
#